data_AF-A0A8E1WLE3-F1
#
_entry.id   AF-A0A8E1WLE3-F1
#
_cell.length_a   1.000
_cell.length_b   1.000
_cell.length_c   1.000
_cell.angle_alpha   90.00
_cell.angle_beta   90.00
_cell.angle_gamma   90.00
#
_symmetry.space_group_name_H-M   'P 1'
#
loop_
_entity.id
_entity.type
_entity.pdbx_description
1 polymer ?
#
loop_
_entity_poly.entity_id
_entity_poly.type
_entity_poly.pdbx_seq_one_letter_code
_entity_poly.pdbx_strand_id
1 'polypeptide(L)'
;MICANLDRCGQNRHKIGWRERPQAAAIWGAPMLVFLFDRWSEWPAWARWTSGIGAIVLLDSVRAAWGERDFVAGVAETFAAYLLYYGGLAGALAAGAWIGSKIAKASSKDWLGWLIGIVTVAVLWLGLANITDHIPGISWRMKAMGGGDCHAEWDGWSNPVVCDESQP
;
A
#
# COMPACT_ATOMS: atom_id res chain seq x y z
N MET A 1 57.46 -48.47 7.01
CA MET A 1 57.44 -49.01 5.63
C MET A 1 55.99 -48.99 5.18
N ILE A 2 55.49 -47.91 4.59
CA ILE A 2 55.74 -47.39 3.23
C ILE A 2 55.26 -48.39 2.17
N CYS A 3 54.02 -48.19 1.70
CA CYS A 3 53.70 -48.32 0.28
C CYS A 3 53.59 -46.90 -0.28
N ALA A 4 54.71 -46.40 -0.79
CA ALA A 4 54.81 -45.21 -1.61
C ALA A 4 54.75 -45.65 -3.08
N ASN A 5 53.58 -45.58 -3.69
CA ASN A 5 53.49 -45.33 -5.13
C ASN A 5 52.06 -44.92 -5.51
N LEU A 6 51.94 -43.68 -5.95
CA LEU A 6 50.71 -42.89 -6.01
C LEU A 6 50.07 -42.83 -7.41
N ASP A 7 50.61 -43.53 -8.42
CA ASP A 7 50.33 -43.14 -9.82
C ASP A 7 49.54 -44.14 -10.68
N ARG A 8 48.93 -45.20 -10.13
CA ARG A 8 48.33 -46.22 -11.03
C ARG A 8 47.09 -46.99 -10.58
N CYS A 9 46.25 -46.43 -9.72
CA CYS A 9 44.95 -47.01 -9.39
C CYS A 9 43.81 -46.06 -9.73
N GLY A 10 43.17 -46.27 -10.89
CA GLY A 10 41.75 -45.94 -11.01
C GLY A 10 41.34 -44.96 -12.11
N GLN A 11 42.09 -44.85 -13.21
CA GLN A 11 41.47 -44.58 -14.51
C GLN A 11 40.53 -45.74 -14.86
N ASN A 12 39.26 -45.67 -14.44
CA ASN A 12 38.09 -46.38 -14.98
C ASN A 12 37.02 -46.56 -13.89
N ARG A 13 36.37 -45.46 -13.49
CA ARG A 13 35.01 -45.57 -12.99
C ARG A 13 34.08 -44.69 -13.80
N HIS A 14 33.58 -45.32 -14.85
CA HIS A 14 32.21 -45.20 -15.32
C HIS A 14 31.69 -43.78 -15.50
N LYS A 15 31.67 -43.39 -16.78
CA LYS A 15 30.63 -42.57 -17.40
C LYS A 15 29.24 -43.07 -16.96
N ILE A 16 28.83 -42.75 -15.74
CA ILE A 16 27.43 -42.77 -15.36
C ILE A 16 26.87 -41.56 -16.08
N GLY A 17 26.15 -41.85 -17.17
CA GLY A 17 25.42 -40.86 -17.93
C GLY A 17 24.59 -40.05 -16.96
N TRP A 18 25.02 -38.81 -16.72
CA TRP A 18 24.20 -37.78 -16.14
C TRP A 18 23.10 -37.56 -17.16
N ARG A 19 22.03 -38.35 -17.00
CA ARG A 19 20.73 -38.16 -17.60
C ARG A 19 20.44 -36.67 -17.46
N GLU A 20 20.54 -35.97 -18.60
CA GLU A 20 20.19 -34.56 -18.72
C GLU A 20 18.82 -34.40 -18.08
N ARG A 21 18.81 -33.86 -16.86
CA ARG A 21 17.55 -33.44 -16.28
C ARG A 21 17.07 -32.33 -17.21
N PRO A 22 15.86 -32.42 -17.79
CA PRO A 22 15.36 -31.34 -18.62
C PRO A 22 15.36 -30.08 -17.76
N GLN A 23 16.29 -29.16 -18.05
CA GLN A 23 16.34 -27.81 -17.50
C GLN A 23 15.23 -26.91 -18.09
N ALA A 24 14.24 -27.50 -18.74
CA ALA A 24 13.23 -26.79 -19.52
C ALA A 24 11.92 -26.67 -18.74
N ALA A 25 11.99 -26.02 -17.58
CA ALA A 25 10.88 -25.26 -17.05
C ALA A 25 11.46 -24.07 -16.29
N ALA A 26 12.32 -23.31 -16.98
CA ALA A 26 12.63 -21.95 -16.60
C ALA A 26 11.28 -21.23 -16.41
N ILE A 27 11.02 -20.83 -15.17
CA ILE A 27 9.91 -19.98 -14.81
C ILE A 27 10.23 -18.62 -15.44
N TRP A 28 9.80 -18.43 -16.70
CA TRP A 28 10.10 -17.26 -17.52
C TRP A 28 9.59 -15.93 -16.93
N GLY A 29 8.85 -15.95 -15.82
CA GLY A 29 8.38 -14.74 -15.11
C GLY A 29 9.31 -14.20 -14.01
N ALA A 30 10.20 -15.02 -13.44
CA ALA A 30 11.05 -14.59 -12.32
C ALA A 30 12.08 -13.48 -12.68
N PRO A 31 12.77 -13.51 -13.83
CA PRO A 31 13.81 -12.50 -14.10
C PRO A 31 13.23 -11.10 -14.34
N MET A 32 11.98 -10.98 -14.81
CA MET A 32 11.36 -9.69 -15.08
C MET A 32 10.96 -8.96 -13.79
N LEU A 33 10.43 -9.67 -12.79
CA LEU A 33 10.06 -9.08 -11.51
C LEU A 33 11.29 -8.59 -10.72
N VAL A 34 12.38 -9.36 -10.74
CA VAL A 34 13.64 -8.95 -10.10
C VAL A 34 14.18 -7.69 -10.76
N PHE A 35 14.20 -7.63 -12.09
CA PHE A 35 14.65 -6.44 -12.81
C PHE A 35 13.79 -5.20 -12.51
N LEU A 36 12.46 -5.34 -12.47
CA LEU A 36 11.55 -4.24 -12.14
C LEU A 36 11.75 -3.76 -10.70
N PHE A 37 11.96 -4.68 -9.75
CA PHE A 37 12.20 -4.35 -8.36
C PHE A 37 13.56 -3.66 -8.17
N ASP A 38 14.62 -4.15 -8.81
CA ASP A 38 15.94 -3.52 -8.77
C ASP A 38 15.85 -2.09 -9.32
N ARG A 39 15.20 -1.91 -10.47
CA ARG A 39 15.00 -0.59 -11.08
C ARG A 39 14.16 0.35 -10.21
N TRP A 40 13.13 -0.18 -9.55
CA TRP A 40 12.31 0.58 -8.61
C TRP A 40 13.12 0.98 -7.37
N SER A 41 14.02 0.12 -6.89
CA SER A 41 14.85 0.37 -5.71
C SER A 41 15.85 1.53 -5.89
N GLU A 42 16.26 1.79 -7.13
CA GLU A 42 17.16 2.89 -7.52
C GLU A 42 16.48 4.28 -7.49
N TRP A 43 15.15 4.33 -7.40
CA TRP A 43 14.42 5.60 -7.40
C TRP A 43 14.66 6.42 -6.13
N PRO A 44 14.51 7.76 -6.18
CA PRO A 44 14.61 8.58 -4.98
C PRO A 44 13.58 8.11 -3.93
N ALA A 45 13.93 8.24 -2.65
CA ALA A 45 13.16 7.65 -1.55
C ALA A 45 11.67 8.04 -1.59
N TRP A 46 11.36 9.31 -1.89
CA TRP A 46 9.98 9.77 -1.99
C TRP A 46 9.20 9.04 -3.10
N ALA A 47 9.82 8.79 -4.26
CA ALA A 47 9.17 8.12 -5.39
C ALA A 47 8.94 6.63 -5.10
N ARG A 48 9.85 5.98 -4.37
CA ARG A 48 9.66 4.60 -3.90
C ARG A 48 8.46 4.49 -2.97
N TRP A 49 8.38 5.37 -1.97
CA TRP A 49 7.27 5.36 -1.03
C TRP A 49 5.94 5.66 -1.72
N THR A 50 5.86 6.69 -2.57
CA THR A 50 4.61 7.05 -3.24
C THR A 50 4.14 5.98 -4.22
N SER A 51 5.06 5.36 -4.98
CA SER A 51 4.70 4.27 -5.90
C SER A 51 4.30 2.98 -5.16
N GLY A 52 4.97 2.64 -4.05
CA GLY A 52 4.59 1.50 -3.21
C GLY A 52 3.21 1.67 -2.58
N ILE A 53 2.95 2.84 -1.97
CA ILE A 53 1.63 3.17 -1.42
C ILE A 53 0.58 3.19 -2.54
N GLY A 54 0.89 3.81 -3.69
CA GLY A 54 0.00 3.84 -4.85
C GLY A 54 -0.36 2.44 -5.36
N ALA A 55 0.59 1.52 -5.40
CA ALA A 55 0.34 0.14 -5.80
C ALA A 55 -0.58 -0.60 -4.80
N ILE A 56 -0.37 -0.41 -3.50
CA ILE A 56 -1.24 -1.01 -2.46
C ILE A 56 -2.67 -0.45 -2.59
N VAL A 57 -2.81 0.87 -2.68
CA VAL A 57 -4.13 1.52 -2.83
C VAL A 57 -4.83 1.06 -4.11
N LEU A 58 -4.08 0.89 -5.20
CA LEU A 58 -4.64 0.38 -6.46
C LEU A 58 -5.13 -1.07 -6.31
N LEU A 59 -4.37 -1.94 -5.64
CA LEU A 59 -4.80 -3.32 -5.37
C LEU A 59 -6.05 -3.38 -4.50
N ASP A 60 -6.13 -2.55 -3.45
CA ASP A 60 -7.33 -2.46 -2.61
C ASP A 60 -8.53 -1.93 -3.40
N SER A 61 -8.31 -0.98 -4.31
CA SER A 61 -9.36 -0.46 -5.20
C SER A 61 -9.87 -1.53 -6.17
N VAL A 62 -8.98 -2.36 -6.71
CA VAL A 62 -9.34 -3.52 -7.54
C VAL A 62 -10.17 -4.52 -6.75
N ARG A 63 -9.78 -4.80 -5.51
CA ARG A 63 -10.52 -5.69 -4.63
C ARG A 63 -11.92 -5.15 -4.31
N ALA A 64 -12.03 -3.87 -3.99
CA ALA A 64 -13.29 -3.24 -3.63
C ALA A 64 -14.28 -3.16 -4.82
N ALA A 65 -13.78 -2.91 -6.03
CA ALA A 65 -14.60 -2.84 -7.24
C ALA A 65 -14.99 -4.23 -7.80
N TRP A 66 -14.56 -5.32 -7.15
CA TRP A 66 -14.81 -6.67 -7.64
C TRP A 66 -16.29 -7.01 -7.54
N GLY A 67 -16.96 -7.17 -8.68
CA GLY A 67 -18.40 -7.44 -8.77
C GLY A 67 -19.25 -6.22 -9.14
N GLU A 68 -18.67 -5.03 -9.30
CA GLU A 68 -19.38 -3.90 -9.88
C GLU A 68 -19.63 -4.12 -11.38
N ARG A 69 -20.79 -3.66 -11.88
CA ARG A 69 -21.17 -3.77 -13.30
C ARG A 69 -20.18 -3.05 -14.22
N ASP A 70 -19.66 -1.92 -13.76
CA ASP A 70 -18.69 -1.09 -14.48
C ASP A 70 -17.34 -1.08 -13.74
N PHE A 71 -16.66 -2.22 -13.76
CA PHE A 71 -15.43 -2.48 -13.00
C PHE A 71 -14.38 -1.34 -13.09
N VAL A 72 -14.08 -0.85 -14.30
CA VAL A 72 -13.04 0.19 -14.48
C VAL A 72 -13.43 1.51 -13.82
N ALA A 73 -14.70 1.90 -13.90
CA ALA A 73 -15.21 3.08 -13.23
C ALA A 73 -15.16 2.90 -11.71
N GLY A 74 -15.58 1.73 -11.21
CA GLY A 74 -15.52 1.39 -9.79
C GLY A 74 -14.10 1.44 -9.21
N VAL A 75 -13.11 0.93 -9.94
CA VAL A 75 -11.69 1.01 -9.54
C VAL A 75 -11.23 2.47 -9.50
N ALA A 76 -11.54 3.26 -10.51
CA ALA A 76 -11.12 4.66 -10.56
C ALA A 76 -11.76 5.51 -9.45
N GLU A 77 -13.06 5.32 -9.20
CA GLU A 77 -13.80 6.01 -8.13
C GLU A 77 -13.28 5.61 -6.75
N THR A 78 -13.02 4.31 -6.53
CA THR A 78 -12.48 3.82 -5.25
C THR A 78 -11.05 4.31 -5.03
N PHE A 79 -10.21 4.27 -6.06
CA PHE A 79 -8.84 4.78 -5.99
C PHE A 79 -8.80 6.28 -5.68
N ALA A 80 -9.64 7.07 -6.37
CA ALA A 80 -9.78 8.49 -6.09
C ALA A 80 -10.29 8.75 -4.67
N ALA A 81 -11.26 7.98 -4.20
CA ALA A 81 -11.77 8.09 -2.84
C ALA A 81 -10.69 7.78 -1.79
N TYR A 82 -9.88 6.74 -1.97
CA TYR A 82 -8.76 6.44 -1.07
C TYR A 82 -7.69 7.52 -1.07
N LEU A 83 -7.32 8.03 -2.25
CA LEU A 83 -6.37 9.14 -2.36
C LEU A 83 -6.88 10.40 -1.67
N LEU A 84 -8.15 10.74 -1.85
CA LEU A 84 -8.76 11.90 -1.21
C LEU A 84 -8.83 11.70 0.30
N TYR A 85 -9.30 10.55 0.77
CA TYR A 85 -9.45 10.27 2.20
C TYR A 85 -8.10 10.21 2.93
N TYR A 86 -7.22 9.27 2.56
CA TYR A 86 -5.94 9.09 3.24
C TYR A 86 -4.91 10.15 2.87
N GLY A 87 -4.85 10.54 1.59
CA GLY A 87 -3.96 11.60 1.13
C GLY A 87 -4.37 12.97 1.67
N GLY A 88 -5.67 13.24 1.75
CA GLY A 88 -6.20 14.44 2.39
C GLY A 88 -5.88 14.50 3.88
N LEU A 89 -6.02 13.39 4.61
CA LEU A 89 -5.69 13.32 6.03
C LEU A 89 -4.19 13.55 6.27
N ALA A 90 -3.34 12.84 5.52
CA ALA A 90 -1.89 12.98 5.61
C ALA A 90 -1.46 14.42 5.24
N GLY A 91 -2.05 14.99 4.19
CA GLY A 91 -1.82 16.37 3.77
C GLY A 91 -2.24 17.39 4.84
N ALA A 92 -3.41 17.20 5.45
CA ALA A 92 -3.91 18.06 6.53
C ALA A 92 -2.98 18.01 7.75
N LEU A 93 -2.54 16.82 8.17
CA LEU A 93 -1.59 16.63 9.27
C LEU A 93 -0.24 17.29 8.98
N ALA A 94 0.30 17.08 7.78
CA ALA A 94 1.57 17.70 7.38
C ALA A 94 1.48 19.24 7.35
N ALA A 95 0.38 19.78 6.82
CA ALA A 95 0.11 21.22 6.80
C ALA A 95 -0.05 21.78 8.23
N GLY A 96 -0.81 21.10 9.08
CA GLY A 96 -0.99 21.47 10.49
C GLY A 96 0.31 21.47 11.26
N ALA A 97 1.15 20.44 11.10
CA ALA A 97 2.46 20.37 11.72
C ALA A 97 3.39 21.50 11.22
N TRP A 98 3.38 21.78 9.91
CA TRP A 98 4.17 22.85 9.33
C TRP A 98 3.75 24.23 9.83
N ILE A 99 2.46 24.57 9.75
CA ILE A 99 1.90 25.86 10.21
C ILE A 99 2.09 26.00 11.73
N GLY A 100 1.76 24.97 12.51
CA GLY A 100 1.93 24.95 13.96
C GLY A 100 3.40 25.20 14.36
N SER A 101 4.36 24.57 13.68
CA SER A 101 5.79 24.78 13.93
C SER A 101 6.25 26.20 13.63
N LYS A 102 5.67 26.85 12.60
CA LYS A 102 5.98 28.25 12.26
C LYS A 102 5.45 29.20 13.32
N ILE A 103 4.24 28.97 13.83
CA ILE A 103 3.65 29.81 14.88
C ILE A 103 4.33 29.60 16.23
N ALA A 104 4.69 28.38 16.60
CA ALA A 104 5.44 28.11 17.83
C ALA A 104 6.74 28.93 17.86
N LYS A 105 7.48 28.92 16.73
CA LYS A 105 8.72 29.71 16.57
C LYS A 105 8.49 31.21 16.62
N ALA A 106 7.40 31.71 16.03
CA ALA A 106 7.10 33.14 15.99
C ALA A 106 6.60 33.68 17.35
N SER A 107 5.85 32.89 18.12
CA SER A 107 5.20 33.32 19.36
C SER A 107 5.97 32.98 20.64
N SER A 108 7.03 32.16 20.54
CA SER A 108 7.75 31.58 21.69
C SER A 108 6.86 30.80 22.67
N LYS A 109 5.65 30.40 22.24
CA LYS A 109 4.67 29.67 23.05
C LYS A 109 4.29 28.37 22.33
N ASP A 110 4.83 27.25 22.80
CA ASP A 110 4.63 25.94 22.16
C ASP A 110 3.16 25.51 22.12
N TRP A 111 2.40 25.76 23.18
CA TRP A 111 0.98 25.41 23.26
C TRP A 111 0.15 26.12 22.19
N LEU A 112 0.54 27.33 21.79
CA LEU A 112 -0.16 28.10 20.75
C LEU A 112 0.07 27.50 19.37
N GLY A 113 1.29 27.03 19.09
CA GLY A 113 1.62 26.30 17.86
C GLY A 113 0.83 25.00 17.74
N TRP A 114 0.69 24.24 18.83
CA TRP A 114 -0.14 23.04 18.88
C TRP A 114 -1.62 23.34 18.60
N LEU A 115 -2.18 24.35 19.28
CA LEU A 115 -3.58 24.72 19.10
C LEU A 115 -3.85 25.13 17.65
N ILE A 116 -2.99 25.96 17.05
CA ILE A 116 -3.15 26.38 15.66
C ILE A 116 -2.94 25.20 14.69
N GLY A 117 -2.01 24.29 14.99
CA GLY A 117 -1.83 23.06 14.22
C GLY A 117 -3.09 22.21 14.18
N ILE A 118 -3.71 21.95 15.34
CA ILE A 118 -4.95 21.16 15.46
C ILE A 118 -6.10 21.85 14.71
N VAL A 119 -6.28 23.16 14.90
CA VAL A 119 -7.31 23.95 14.20
C VAL A 119 -7.10 23.89 12.69
N THR A 120 -5.86 23.98 12.22
CA THR A 120 -5.54 23.87 10.79
C THR A 120 -5.96 22.52 10.23
N VAL A 121 -5.63 21.41 10.92
CA VAL A 121 -6.04 20.06 10.50
C VAL A 121 -7.56 19.96 10.42
N ALA A 122 -8.26 20.43 11.45
CA ALA A 122 -9.73 20.39 11.49
C ALA A 122 -10.36 21.18 10.33
N VAL A 123 -9.88 22.39 10.06
CA VAL A 123 -10.38 23.23 8.97
C VAL A 123 -10.14 22.59 7.60
N LEU A 124 -8.94 22.06 7.36
CA LEU A 124 -8.62 21.39 6.10
C LEU A 124 -9.45 20.12 5.90
N TRP A 125 -9.63 19.34 6.96
CA TRP A 125 -10.43 18.11 6.91
C TRP A 125 -11.92 18.39 6.65
N LEU A 126 -12.50 19.36 7.35
CA LEU A 126 -13.89 19.78 7.11
C LEU A 126 -14.08 20.38 5.72
N GLY A 127 -13.11 21.18 5.25
CA GLY A 127 -13.12 21.73 3.90
C GLY A 127 -13.06 20.64 2.83
N LEU A 128 -12.22 19.61 3.04
CA LEU A 128 -12.14 18.46 2.14
C LEU A 128 -13.46 17.70 2.11
N ALA A 129 -14.04 17.39 3.27
CA ALA A 129 -15.34 16.70 3.37
C ALA A 129 -16.42 17.42 2.55
N ASN A 130 -16.53 18.74 2.72
CA ASN A 130 -17.50 19.57 2.01
C ASN A 130 -17.27 19.58 0.48
N ILE A 131 -16.02 19.58 0.02
CA ILE A 131 -15.72 19.48 -1.42
C ILE A 131 -16.12 18.11 -1.96
N THR A 132 -15.80 17.05 -1.21
CA THR A 132 -15.99 15.68 -1.67
C THR A 132 -17.44 15.22 -1.68
N ASP A 133 -18.31 15.83 -0.86
CA ASP A 133 -19.75 15.57 -0.87
C ASP A 133 -20.42 15.93 -2.20
N HIS A 134 -19.82 16.82 -2.99
CA HIS A 134 -20.33 17.24 -4.29
C HIS A 134 -19.82 16.41 -5.47
N ILE A 135 -18.92 15.45 -5.26
CA ILE A 135 -18.36 14.64 -6.33
C ILE A 135 -19.19 13.36 -6.51
N PRO A 136 -19.90 13.19 -7.64
CA PRO A 136 -20.69 11.99 -7.89
C PRO A 136 -19.78 10.74 -7.93
N GLY A 137 -20.25 9.63 -7.37
CA GLY A 137 -19.51 8.36 -7.29
C GLY A 137 -18.46 8.28 -6.16
N ILE A 138 -17.91 9.41 -5.72
CA ILE A 138 -16.89 9.46 -4.64
C ILE A 138 -17.53 9.69 -3.27
N SER A 139 -18.55 10.54 -3.17
CA SER A 139 -19.12 10.98 -1.88
C SER A 139 -19.58 9.82 -0.99
N TRP A 140 -20.29 8.84 -1.56
CA TRP A 140 -20.77 7.68 -0.80
C TRP A 140 -19.63 6.77 -0.34
N ARG A 141 -18.57 6.60 -1.15
CA ARG A 141 -17.39 5.81 -0.78
C ARG A 141 -16.62 6.49 0.35
N MET A 142 -16.51 7.82 0.33
CA MET A 142 -15.90 8.57 1.42
C MET A 142 -16.71 8.48 2.72
N LYS A 143 -18.04 8.50 2.63
CA LYS A 143 -18.90 8.24 3.79
C LYS A 143 -18.73 6.82 4.32
N ALA A 144 -18.65 5.82 3.45
CA ALA A 144 -18.41 4.43 3.84
C ALA A 144 -17.04 4.23 4.53
N MET A 145 -16.02 5.01 4.17
CA MET A 145 -14.72 4.99 4.87
C MET A 145 -14.73 5.74 6.20
N GLY A 146 -15.59 6.76 6.36
CA GLY A 146 -15.71 7.53 7.59
C GLY A 146 -16.73 6.98 8.59
N GLY A 147 -17.71 6.21 8.12
CA GLY A 147 -18.75 5.60 8.93
C GLY A 147 -18.20 4.38 9.67
N GLY A 148 -18.07 4.49 10.99
CA GLY A 148 -17.76 3.37 11.89
C GLY A 148 -18.94 2.42 12.10
N ASP A 149 -20.08 2.69 11.45
CA ASP A 149 -21.32 1.92 11.62
C ASP A 149 -21.17 0.51 11.09
N CYS A 150 -20.22 0.25 10.17
CA CYS A 150 -19.89 -1.09 9.73
C CYS A 150 -18.59 -1.57 10.39
N HIS A 151 -18.71 -2.49 11.33
CA HIS A 151 -17.57 -3.14 11.97
C HIS A 151 -17.46 -4.59 11.51
N ALA A 152 -16.22 -5.07 11.33
CA ALA A 152 -15.97 -6.47 11.11
C ALA A 152 -16.07 -7.18 12.47
N GLU A 153 -17.15 -7.90 12.70
CA GLU A 153 -17.31 -8.71 13.91
C GLU A 153 -16.74 -10.10 13.63
N TRP A 154 -15.77 -10.53 14.43
CA TRP A 154 -15.17 -11.85 14.27
C TRP A 154 -16.04 -12.90 14.98
N ASP A 155 -16.79 -13.69 14.21
CA ASP A 155 -17.70 -14.73 14.73
C ASP A 155 -17.01 -16.08 15.02
N GLY A 156 -15.69 -16.16 14.78
CA GLY A 156 -14.89 -17.37 14.94
C GLY A 156 -14.76 -18.24 13.68
N TRP A 157 -15.50 -17.94 12.61
CA TRP A 157 -15.47 -18.68 11.32
C TRP A 157 -15.23 -17.77 10.11
N SER A 158 -15.73 -16.54 10.14
CA SER A 158 -15.57 -15.55 9.10
C SER A 158 -15.49 -14.14 9.72
N ASN A 159 -15.22 -13.15 8.87
CA ASN A 159 -15.20 -11.74 9.28
C ASN A 159 -16.37 -11.02 8.57
N PRO A 160 -17.64 -11.31 8.94
CA PRO A 160 -18.78 -10.62 8.38
C PRO A 160 -18.69 -9.13 8.74
N VAL A 161 -18.90 -8.28 7.74
CA VAL A 161 -19.07 -6.84 7.96
C VAL A 161 -20.48 -6.64 8.48
N VAL A 162 -20.63 -6.37 9.78
CA VAL A 162 -21.90 -6.06 10.42
C VAL A 162 -22.04 -4.54 10.37
N CYS A 163 -23.06 -4.06 9.67
CA CYS A 163 -23.43 -2.66 9.70
C CYS A 163 -24.52 -2.47 10.74
N ASP A 164 -24.24 -1.69 11.77
CA ASP A 164 -25.22 -1.17 12.70
C ASP A 164 -26.26 -0.42 11.87
N GLU A 165 -27.48 -0.95 11.82
CA GLU A 165 -28.61 -0.24 11.25
C GLU A 165 -28.80 1.03 12.09
N SER A 166 -28.25 2.15 11.62
CA SER A 166 -28.63 3.45 12.13
C SER A 166 -30.14 3.59 11.85
N GLN A 167 -30.95 3.29 12.87
CA GLN A 167 -32.40 3.45 12.79
C GLN A 167 -32.72 4.90 12.38
N PRO A 168 -33.73 5.09 11.50
CA PRO A 168 -34.09 6.40 10.95
C PRO A 168 -34.50 7.42 12.01
#